data_AF-B2VY31-F1
#
_entry.id   AF-B2VY31-F1
#
_cell.length_a   1.000
_cell.length_b   1.000
_cell.length_c   1.000
_cell.angle_alpha   90.00
_cell.angle_beta   90.00
_cell.angle_gamma   90.00
#
_symmetry.space_group_name_H-M   'P 1'
#
loop_
_entity.id
_entity.type
_entity.pdbx_description
1 polymer ?
#
loop_
_entity_poly.entity_id
_entity_poly.type
_entity_poly.pdbx_seq_one_letter_code
_entity_poly.pdbx_strand_id
1 'polypeptide(L)'
;MKTFAILALIAGFAFAAPAAPAKPGCADAAAAAAGNSTLTGASCAEARAKLVDGIKANLNIQAQELKGIQCLQKEEGTAGFKAEQASVLKIQQKGIEIRANNQKLAKEINSPAAAGLDIVAGAQVKEMMQVMSLNGTAKADDATLKMLVQEVEDGTKQNEKNLAEAKSTKC
;
A
#
# COMPACT_ATOMS: atom_id res chain seq x y z
N MET A 1 -42.29 30.45 25.30
CA MET A 1 -41.46 31.64 24.96
C MET A 1 -40.54 31.93 26.13
N LYS A 2 -39.22 31.91 25.90
CA LYS A 2 -38.21 32.76 26.57
C LYS A 2 -36.82 32.30 26.13
N THR A 3 -36.34 33.01 25.12
CA THR A 3 -34.95 33.12 24.72
C THR A 3 -34.15 33.74 25.87
N PHE A 4 -32.97 33.20 26.16
CA PHE A 4 -31.89 33.98 26.78
C PHE A 4 -30.57 33.58 26.12
N ALA A 5 -30.06 34.50 25.30
CA ALA A 5 -28.67 34.57 24.91
C ALA A 5 -27.88 35.19 26.06
N ILE A 6 -26.73 34.62 26.41
CA ILE A 6 -25.70 35.34 27.18
C ILE A 6 -24.34 35.15 26.50
N LEU A 7 -23.71 36.30 26.35
CA LEU A 7 -22.43 36.64 25.76
C LEU A 7 -21.24 35.83 26.29
N ALA A 8 -20.24 35.70 25.42
CA ALA A 8 -18.90 35.22 25.69
C ALA A 8 -18.14 36.07 26.73
N LEU A 9 -17.19 35.43 27.42
CA LEU A 9 -16.01 36.09 27.97
C LEU A 9 -14.82 35.12 27.98
N ILE A 10 -13.76 35.53 27.29
CA ILE A 10 -12.48 34.86 27.14
C ILE A 10 -11.63 35.17 28.38
N ALA A 11 -10.99 34.16 28.96
CA ALA A 11 -9.85 34.37 29.86
C ALA A 11 -8.80 33.28 29.56
N GLY A 12 -7.72 33.71 28.94
CA GLY A 12 -6.55 32.89 28.67
C GLY A 12 -5.71 32.67 29.92
N PHE A 13 -5.16 31.47 30.04
CA PHE A 13 -3.96 31.21 30.83
C PHE A 13 -2.97 30.48 29.92
N ALA A 14 -1.94 31.21 29.50
CA ALA A 14 -0.77 30.66 28.85
C ALA A 14 0.17 30.12 29.93
N PHE A 15 0.38 28.80 29.95
CA PHE A 15 1.57 28.22 30.58
C PHE A 15 2.66 28.18 29.51
N ALA A 16 3.65 29.06 29.64
CA ALA A 16 4.89 29.01 28.88
C ALA A 16 5.81 27.98 29.55
N ALA A 17 6.09 26.87 28.86
CA ALA A 17 7.18 25.97 29.20
C ALA A 17 8.44 26.36 28.38
N PRO A 18 9.65 26.26 28.95
CA PRO A 18 10.88 26.62 28.24
C PRO A 18 11.16 25.67 27.07
N ALA A 19 11.46 26.27 25.91
CA ALA A 19 11.81 25.58 24.68
C ALA A 19 13.15 24.82 24.82
N ALA A 20 13.11 23.51 24.59
CA ALA A 20 14.30 22.72 24.28
C ALA A 20 14.65 22.92 22.78
N PRO A 21 15.94 22.88 22.40
CA PRO A 21 16.34 23.06 21.01
C PRO A 21 15.82 21.89 20.14
N ALA A 22 14.99 22.23 19.14
CA ALA A 22 14.48 21.29 18.16
C ALA A 22 15.64 20.76 17.28
N LYS A 23 15.79 19.44 17.22
CA LYS A 23 16.60 18.76 16.20
C LYS A 23 15.88 18.88 14.85
N PRO A 24 16.57 19.02 13.70
CA PRO A 24 15.92 19.09 12.40
C PRO A 24 15.26 17.75 12.10
N GLY A 25 13.94 17.71 12.26
CA GLY A 25 13.10 16.63 11.74
C GLY A 25 12.88 16.86 10.25
N CYS A 26 12.72 15.77 9.50
CA CYS A 26 12.36 15.81 8.09
C CYS A 26 10.91 16.27 7.92
N ALA A 27 10.66 17.56 8.09
CA ALA A 27 9.40 18.22 7.82
C ALA A 27 9.71 19.68 7.48
N ASP A 28 10.21 19.91 6.27
CA ASP A 28 9.98 21.13 5.49
C ASP A 28 10.46 20.87 4.05
N ALA A 29 9.55 20.35 3.23
CA ALA A 29 9.55 20.61 1.81
C ALA A 29 8.10 20.94 1.43
N ALA A 30 7.92 22.19 1.05
CA ALA A 30 6.68 22.87 0.79
C ALA A 30 5.68 22.05 -0.03
N ALA A 31 4.41 22.19 0.32
CA ALA A 31 3.28 21.83 -0.52
C ALA A 31 3.43 22.49 -1.91
N ALA A 32 3.86 21.70 -2.89
CA ALA A 32 3.71 22.05 -4.29
C ALA A 32 2.26 21.76 -4.69
N ALA A 33 1.59 22.81 -5.16
CA ALA A 33 0.23 22.77 -5.65
C ALA A 33 0.02 21.63 -6.65
N ALA A 34 -1.13 20.96 -6.52
CA ALA A 34 -1.63 19.97 -7.46
C ALA A 34 -1.89 20.61 -8.83
N GLY A 35 -0.83 20.70 -9.64
CA GLY A 35 -0.93 20.88 -11.08
C GLY A 35 -0.83 19.50 -11.72
N ASN A 36 -1.85 19.11 -12.47
CA ASN A 36 -1.95 17.81 -13.16
C ASN A 36 -1.03 17.73 -14.39
N SER A 37 0.20 18.25 -14.28
CA SER A 37 1.17 18.32 -15.35
C SER A 37 1.99 17.05 -15.38
N THR A 38 1.87 16.29 -16.47
CA THR A 38 2.71 15.11 -16.71
C THR A 38 4.18 15.51 -16.73
N LEU A 39 5.02 14.77 -15.99
CA LEU A 39 6.46 14.98 -16.00
C LEU A 39 7.03 14.67 -17.38
N THR A 40 7.99 15.47 -17.84
CA THR A 40 8.72 15.24 -19.09
C THR A 40 10.23 15.30 -18.87
N GLY A 41 11.04 14.88 -19.85
CA GLY A 41 12.49 14.95 -19.80
C GLY A 41 13.11 14.21 -18.62
N ALA A 42 14.12 14.80 -17.96
CA ALA A 42 14.87 14.16 -16.89
C ALA A 42 14.01 13.72 -15.69
N SER A 43 13.02 14.52 -15.29
CA SER A 43 12.09 14.16 -14.21
C SER A 43 11.20 12.96 -14.57
N CYS A 44 10.80 12.83 -15.84
CA CYS A 44 10.07 11.64 -16.29
C CYS A 44 10.96 10.40 -16.22
N ALA A 45 12.22 10.49 -16.67
CA ALA A 45 13.14 9.36 -16.64
C ALA A 45 13.41 8.87 -15.21
N GLU A 46 13.57 9.79 -14.25
CA GLU A 46 13.73 9.45 -12.83
C GLU A 46 12.46 8.81 -12.25
N ALA A 47 11.29 9.38 -12.53
CA ALA A 47 10.01 8.81 -12.08
C ALA A 47 9.75 7.42 -12.69
N ARG A 48 10.11 7.20 -13.96
CA ARG A 48 10.06 5.88 -14.62
C ARG A 48 10.98 4.88 -13.93
N ALA A 49 12.21 5.27 -13.57
CA ALA A 49 13.13 4.39 -12.86
C ALA A 49 12.56 3.98 -11.48
N LYS A 50 12.05 4.94 -10.71
CA LYS A 50 11.37 4.68 -9.43
C LYS A 50 10.15 3.78 -9.59
N LEU A 51 9.34 3.99 -10.63
CA LEU A 51 8.20 3.12 -10.94
C LEU A 51 8.65 1.69 -11.22
N VAL A 52 9.66 1.51 -12.07
CA VAL A 52 10.21 0.18 -12.40
C VAL A 52 10.72 -0.54 -11.16
N ASP A 53 11.47 0.15 -10.30
CA ASP A 53 12.00 -0.46 -9.08
C ASP A 53 10.92 -0.75 -8.04
N GLY A 54 9.91 0.13 -7.92
CA GLY A 54 8.73 -0.13 -7.09
C GLY A 54 7.93 -1.34 -7.57
N ILE A 55 7.76 -1.54 -8.87
CA ILE A 55 7.06 -2.72 -9.41
C ILE A 55 7.86 -3.99 -9.13
N LYS A 56 9.20 -3.98 -9.27
CA LYS A 56 10.06 -5.11 -8.86
C LYS A 56 9.93 -5.41 -7.38
N ALA A 57 9.88 -4.38 -6.53
CA ALA A 57 9.66 -4.56 -5.10
C ALA A 57 8.30 -5.23 -4.82
N ASN A 58 7.24 -4.88 -5.57
CA ASN A 58 5.95 -5.57 -5.45
C ASN A 58 6.00 -7.04 -5.89
N LEU A 59 6.74 -7.39 -6.95
CA LEU A 59 6.94 -8.79 -7.35
C LEU A 59 7.64 -9.59 -6.24
N ASN A 60 8.64 -9.00 -5.58
CA ASN A 60 9.31 -9.61 -4.43
C ASN A 60 8.37 -9.76 -3.22
N ILE A 61 7.44 -8.84 -3.03
CA ILE A 61 6.40 -8.94 -1.99
C ILE A 61 5.41 -10.06 -2.31
N GLN A 62 4.95 -10.19 -3.55
CA GLN A 62 4.05 -11.27 -3.97
C GLN A 62 4.70 -12.66 -3.80
N ALA A 63 6.01 -12.78 -4.05
CA ALA A 63 6.75 -14.01 -3.76
C ALA A 63 6.78 -14.35 -2.26
N GLN A 64 6.94 -13.32 -1.40
CA GLN A 64 6.87 -13.51 0.06
C GLN A 64 5.45 -13.86 0.52
N GLU A 65 4.44 -13.23 -0.07
CA GLU A 65 3.03 -13.47 0.21
C GLU A 65 2.63 -14.90 -0.14
N LEU A 66 2.99 -15.38 -1.35
CA LEU A 66 2.75 -16.75 -1.77
C LEU A 66 3.40 -17.76 -0.81
N LYS A 67 4.65 -17.50 -0.41
CA LYS A 67 5.34 -18.34 0.58
C LYS A 67 4.61 -18.34 1.92
N GLY A 68 4.15 -17.17 2.38
CA GLY A 68 3.42 -17.05 3.64
C GLY A 68 2.05 -17.74 3.62
N ILE A 69 1.33 -17.70 2.50
CA ILE A 69 0.07 -18.45 2.31
C ILE A 69 0.35 -19.96 2.33
N GLN A 70 1.43 -20.41 1.70
CA GLN A 70 1.85 -21.83 1.78
C GLN A 70 2.28 -22.25 3.19
N CYS A 71 2.84 -21.32 3.99
CA CYS A 71 3.09 -21.55 5.40
C CYS A 71 1.79 -21.62 6.20
N LEU A 72 0.82 -20.74 5.95
CA LEU A 72 -0.51 -20.78 6.57
C LEU A 72 -1.19 -22.13 6.38
N GLN A 73 -1.13 -22.69 5.17
CA GLN A 73 -1.64 -24.03 4.85
C GLN A 73 -1.00 -25.14 5.71
N LYS A 74 0.28 -24.98 6.09
CA LYS A 74 0.99 -25.96 6.93
C LYS A 74 0.72 -25.78 8.41
N GLU A 75 0.43 -24.55 8.82
CA GLU A 75 0.16 -24.18 10.21
C GLU A 75 -1.33 -24.33 10.58
N GLU A 76 -2.19 -24.81 9.67
CA GLU A 76 -3.61 -25.06 9.99
C GLU A 76 -3.75 -26.03 11.17
N GLY A 77 -4.57 -25.65 12.15
CA GLY A 77 -4.77 -26.43 13.38
C GLY A 77 -3.60 -26.38 14.38
N THR A 78 -2.52 -25.65 14.09
CA THR A 78 -1.40 -25.47 15.02
C THR A 78 -1.53 -24.16 15.81
N ALA A 79 -0.72 -24.03 16.86
CA ALA A 79 -0.58 -22.75 17.58
C ALA A 79 0.14 -21.67 16.75
N GLY A 80 0.86 -22.05 15.69
CA GLY A 80 1.63 -21.16 14.82
C GLY A 80 0.75 -20.35 13.84
N PHE A 81 -0.46 -20.82 13.57
CA PHE A 81 -1.35 -20.23 12.55
C PHE A 81 -1.52 -18.72 12.68
N LYS A 82 -1.85 -18.23 13.89
CA LYS A 82 -2.14 -16.81 14.12
C LYS A 82 -0.90 -15.92 13.98
N ALA A 83 0.28 -16.43 14.31
CA ALA A 83 1.53 -15.71 14.10
C ALA A 83 1.84 -15.58 12.61
N GLU A 84 1.67 -16.66 11.84
CA GLU A 84 1.88 -16.64 10.39
C GLU A 84 0.84 -15.76 9.69
N GLN A 85 -0.43 -15.80 10.12
CA GLN A 85 -1.50 -14.92 9.60
C GLN A 85 -1.13 -13.45 9.76
N ALA A 86 -0.63 -13.05 10.93
CA ALA A 86 -0.17 -11.69 11.17
C ALA A 86 1.07 -11.32 10.32
N SER A 87 1.94 -12.29 10.02
CA SER A 87 3.07 -12.09 9.11
C SER A 87 2.61 -11.81 7.68
N VAL A 88 1.69 -12.62 7.16
CA VAL A 88 1.09 -12.44 5.81
C VAL A 88 0.41 -11.08 5.69
N LEU A 89 -0.40 -10.69 6.68
CA LEU A 89 -1.07 -9.38 6.67
C LEU A 89 -0.09 -8.20 6.63
N LYS A 90 1.05 -8.30 7.33
CA LYS A 90 2.12 -7.28 7.26
C LYS A 90 2.78 -7.22 5.90
N ILE A 91 2.96 -8.36 5.23
CA ILE A 91 3.51 -8.45 3.88
C ILE A 91 2.54 -7.79 2.88
N GLN A 92 1.24 -8.11 2.98
CA GLN A 92 0.18 -7.53 2.16
C GLN A 92 0.10 -6.01 2.32
N GLN A 93 0.13 -5.51 3.55
CA GLN A 93 0.11 -4.08 3.84
C GLN A 93 1.30 -3.35 3.18
N LYS A 94 2.52 -3.89 3.28
CA LYS A 94 3.69 -3.34 2.57
C LYS A 94 3.49 -3.34 1.06
N GLY A 95 2.89 -4.40 0.52
CA GLY A 95 2.56 -4.49 -0.90
C GLY A 95 1.61 -3.39 -1.37
N ILE A 96 0.57 -3.10 -0.59
CA ILE A 96 -0.42 -2.04 -0.87
C ILE A 96 0.26 -0.67 -0.90
N GLU A 97 1.12 -0.36 0.07
CA GLU A 97 1.82 0.93 0.15
C GLU A 97 2.71 1.17 -1.09
N ILE A 98 3.48 0.15 -1.50
CA ILE A 98 4.33 0.25 -2.70
C ILE A 98 3.46 0.44 -3.95
N ARG A 99 2.32 -0.27 -4.05
CA ARG A 99 1.41 -0.14 -5.21
C ARG A 99 0.75 1.23 -5.30
N ALA A 100 0.36 1.82 -4.17
CA ALA A 100 -0.16 3.18 -4.15
C ALA A 100 0.88 4.18 -4.69
N ASN A 101 2.15 4.04 -4.30
CA ASN A 101 3.22 4.87 -4.84
C ASN A 101 3.48 4.60 -6.34
N ASN A 102 3.44 3.34 -6.77
CA ASN A 102 3.58 2.99 -8.19
C ASN A 102 2.45 3.59 -9.03
N GLN A 103 1.20 3.53 -8.57
CA GLN A 103 0.08 4.17 -9.26
C GLN A 103 0.26 5.68 -9.39
N LYS A 104 0.74 6.33 -8.33
CA LYS A 104 1.04 7.77 -8.36
C LYS A 104 2.08 8.08 -9.42
N LEU A 105 3.23 7.40 -9.40
CA LEU A 105 4.30 7.60 -10.37
C LEU A 105 3.84 7.30 -11.80
N ALA A 106 3.10 6.21 -12.00
CA ALA A 106 2.56 5.83 -13.31
C ALA A 106 1.63 6.91 -13.89
N LYS A 107 0.78 7.51 -13.06
CA LYS A 107 -0.10 8.63 -13.46
C LYS A 107 0.71 9.90 -13.75
N GLU A 108 1.73 10.21 -12.95
CA GLU A 108 2.61 11.38 -13.16
C GLU A 108 3.37 11.34 -14.49
N ILE A 109 3.66 10.16 -15.04
CA ILE A 109 4.40 9.98 -16.29
C ILE A 109 3.56 9.43 -17.45
N ASN A 110 2.23 9.34 -17.32
CA ASN A 110 1.33 8.70 -18.29
C ASN A 110 1.80 7.29 -18.72
N SER A 111 2.28 6.50 -17.76
CA SER A 111 2.73 5.14 -18.02
C SER A 111 1.54 4.25 -18.42
N PRO A 112 1.67 3.38 -19.44
CA PRO A 112 0.65 2.37 -19.75
C PRO A 112 0.39 1.41 -18.58
N ALA A 113 1.34 1.28 -17.65
CA ALA A 113 1.19 0.45 -16.45
C ALA A 113 0.08 0.93 -15.50
N ALA A 114 -0.41 2.16 -15.61
CA ALA A 114 -1.39 2.74 -14.68
C ALA A 114 -2.67 1.89 -14.58
N ALA A 115 -3.22 1.44 -15.71
CA ALA A 115 -4.45 0.65 -15.73
C ALA A 115 -4.26 -0.73 -15.06
N GLY A 116 -3.16 -1.42 -15.38
CA GLY A 116 -2.85 -2.70 -14.78
C GLY A 116 -2.49 -2.60 -13.28
N LEU A 117 -1.94 -1.46 -12.85
CA LEU A 117 -1.70 -1.16 -11.43
C LEU A 117 -3.00 -0.89 -10.65
N ASP A 118 -4.03 -0.34 -11.29
CA ASP A 118 -5.37 -0.16 -10.68
C ASP A 118 -6.08 -1.52 -10.46
N ILE A 119 -5.95 -2.47 -11.41
CA ILE A 119 -6.51 -3.83 -11.28
C ILE A 119 -5.94 -4.55 -10.05
N VAL A 120 -4.61 -4.56 -9.89
CA VAL A 120 -3.97 -5.29 -8.78
C VAL A 120 -4.22 -4.67 -7.42
N ALA A 121 -4.49 -3.36 -7.34
CA ALA A 121 -4.82 -2.72 -6.06
C ALA A 121 -6.18 -3.17 -5.52
N GLY A 122 -7.17 -3.34 -6.39
CA GLY A 122 -8.47 -3.91 -6.01
C GLY A 122 -8.36 -5.34 -5.49
N ALA A 123 -7.51 -6.16 -6.13
CA ALA A 123 -7.27 -7.54 -5.73
C ALA A 123 -6.69 -7.66 -4.31
N GLN A 124 -5.71 -6.84 -3.91
CA GLN A 124 -5.13 -6.97 -2.56
C GLN A 124 -6.05 -6.65 -1.41
N VAL A 125 -6.98 -5.72 -1.60
CA VAL A 125 -7.94 -5.43 -0.53
C VAL A 125 -8.78 -6.67 -0.27
N LYS A 126 -9.17 -7.38 -1.33
CA LYS A 126 -9.89 -8.65 -1.24
C LYS A 126 -9.01 -9.74 -0.60
N GLU A 127 -7.77 -9.90 -1.06
CA GLU A 127 -6.80 -10.88 -0.53
C GLU A 127 -6.54 -10.66 0.97
N MET A 128 -6.42 -9.39 1.42
CA MET A 128 -6.25 -9.06 2.83
C MET A 128 -7.49 -9.40 3.65
N MET A 129 -8.70 -9.11 3.15
CA MET A 129 -9.94 -9.52 3.81
C MET A 129 -10.07 -11.05 3.91
N GLN A 130 -9.68 -11.77 2.86
CA GLN A 130 -9.64 -13.24 2.86
C GLN A 130 -8.67 -13.77 3.92
N VAL A 131 -7.44 -13.25 3.99
CA VAL A 131 -6.48 -13.63 5.03
C VAL A 131 -7.01 -13.32 6.43
N MET A 132 -7.63 -12.15 6.65
CA MET A 132 -8.26 -11.80 7.94
C MET A 132 -9.40 -12.74 8.32
N SER A 133 -10.13 -13.28 7.33
CA SER A 133 -11.27 -14.18 7.55
C SER A 133 -10.86 -15.60 7.97
N LEU A 134 -9.60 -15.99 7.76
CA LEU A 134 -9.13 -17.33 8.08
C LEU A 134 -9.21 -17.60 9.59
N ASN A 135 -9.80 -18.73 9.95
CA ASN A 135 -10.04 -19.13 11.32
C ASN A 135 -8.96 -20.06 11.89
N GLY A 136 -8.09 -20.62 11.05
CA GLY A 136 -7.03 -21.55 11.40
C GLY A 136 -7.44 -23.02 11.38
N THR A 137 -8.54 -23.37 10.71
CA THR A 137 -9.03 -24.75 10.65
C THR A 137 -9.08 -25.28 9.22
N ALA A 138 -8.39 -26.40 8.98
CA ALA A 138 -8.14 -26.93 7.65
C ALA A 138 -9.38 -27.08 6.76
N LYS A 139 -10.50 -27.57 7.31
CA LYS A 139 -11.71 -27.81 6.51
C LYS A 139 -12.44 -26.52 6.11
N ALA A 140 -12.34 -25.47 6.92
CA ALA A 140 -13.05 -24.21 6.67
C ALA A 140 -12.23 -23.27 5.77
N ASP A 141 -10.91 -23.30 5.89
CA ASP A 141 -10.01 -22.34 5.28
C ASP A 141 -9.43 -22.82 3.93
N ASP A 142 -9.43 -24.14 3.64
CA ASP A 142 -8.81 -24.73 2.43
C ASP A 142 -9.25 -24.05 1.11
N ALA A 143 -10.55 -23.80 0.94
CA ALA A 143 -11.05 -23.15 -0.27
C ALA A 143 -10.54 -21.70 -0.39
N THR A 144 -10.51 -20.97 0.72
CA THR A 144 -10.02 -19.59 0.77
C THR A 144 -8.51 -19.54 0.54
N LEU A 145 -7.73 -20.45 1.13
CA LEU A 145 -6.28 -20.52 0.95
C LEU A 145 -5.90 -20.88 -0.50
N LYS A 146 -6.64 -21.81 -1.14
CA LYS A 146 -6.45 -22.13 -2.57
C LYS A 146 -6.77 -20.93 -3.46
N MET A 147 -7.84 -20.21 -3.15
CA MET A 147 -8.20 -18.99 -3.88
C MET A 147 -7.12 -17.91 -3.73
N LEU A 148 -6.62 -17.69 -2.51
CA LEU A 148 -5.53 -16.75 -2.22
C LEU A 148 -4.25 -17.06 -3.01
N VAL A 149 -3.87 -18.34 -3.13
CA VAL A 149 -2.72 -18.74 -3.96
C VAL A 149 -2.93 -18.32 -5.42
N GLN A 150 -4.10 -18.61 -5.99
CA GLN A 150 -4.42 -18.26 -7.38
C GLN A 150 -4.44 -16.75 -7.59
N GLU A 151 -5.06 -16.00 -6.68
CA GLU A 151 -5.15 -14.54 -6.75
C GLU A 151 -3.77 -13.87 -6.70
N VAL A 152 -2.89 -14.33 -5.81
CA VAL A 152 -1.50 -13.83 -5.73
C VAL A 152 -0.71 -14.16 -7.01
N GLU A 153 -0.87 -15.36 -7.56
CA GLU A 153 -0.23 -15.75 -8.83
C GLU A 153 -0.72 -14.89 -10.01
N ASP A 154 -2.03 -14.67 -10.11
CA ASP A 154 -2.61 -13.86 -11.18
C ASP A 154 -2.26 -12.38 -11.02
N GLY A 155 -2.26 -11.87 -9.79
CA GLY A 155 -1.75 -10.56 -9.44
C GLY A 155 -0.26 -10.41 -9.78
N THR A 156 0.53 -11.48 -9.65
CA THR A 156 1.95 -11.51 -10.04
C THR A 156 2.10 -11.39 -11.55
N LYS A 157 1.37 -12.20 -12.32
CA LYS A 157 1.36 -12.12 -13.80
C LYS A 157 0.94 -10.74 -14.29
N GLN A 158 -0.05 -10.11 -13.66
CA GLN A 158 -0.45 -8.76 -14.01
C GLN A 158 0.67 -7.75 -13.69
N ASN A 159 1.37 -7.91 -12.57
CA ASN A 159 2.44 -6.99 -12.19
C ASN A 159 3.71 -7.16 -13.05
N GLU A 160 3.95 -8.36 -13.60
CA GLU A 160 4.98 -8.58 -14.64
C GLU A 160 4.65 -7.83 -15.94
N LYS A 161 3.38 -7.79 -16.36
CA LYS A 161 2.94 -6.96 -17.49
C LYS A 161 3.15 -5.48 -17.19
N ASN A 162 2.74 -5.03 -16.00
CA ASN A 162 2.96 -3.65 -15.55
C ASN A 162 4.44 -3.28 -15.57
N LEU A 163 5.35 -4.21 -15.24
CA LEU A 163 6.79 -3.98 -15.29
C LEU A 163 7.28 -3.75 -16.72
N ALA A 164 6.79 -4.53 -17.69
CA ALA A 164 7.13 -4.34 -19.10
C ALA A 164 6.59 -2.99 -19.62
N GLU A 165 5.38 -2.63 -19.25
CA GLU A 165 4.73 -1.35 -19.58
C GLU A 165 5.44 -0.14 -18.95
N ALA A 166 5.87 -0.25 -17.69
CA ALA A 166 6.66 0.78 -17.04
C ALA A 166 8.01 1.00 -17.74
N LYS A 167 8.67 -0.08 -18.16
CA LYS A 167 9.93 -0.01 -18.91
C LYS A 167 9.76 0.61 -20.30
N SER A 168 8.62 0.41 -20.96
CA SER A 168 8.33 0.98 -22.29
C SER A 168 7.79 2.41 -22.25
N THR A 169 7.57 2.97 -21.05
CA THR A 169 7.03 4.32 -20.88
C THR A 169 7.96 5.35 -21.51
N LYS A 170 7.43 6.19 -22.40
CA LYS A 170 8.18 7.24 -23.07
C LYS A 170 8.38 8.43 -22.14
N CYS A 171 9.65 8.76 -21.98
CA CYS A 171 10.22 9.97 -21.41
C CYS A 171 11.27 10.42 -22.44
#